data_AF-A0A967CYC5-F1
#
_entry.id   AF-A0A967CYC5-F1
#
_cell.length_a   1.000
_cell.length_b   1.000
_cell.length_c   1.000
_cell.angle_alpha   90.00
_cell.angle_beta   90.00
_cell.angle_gamma   90.00
#
_symmetry.space_group_name_H-M   'P 1'
#
loop_
_entity.id
_entity.type
_entity.pdbx_description
1 polymer ?
#
loop_
_entity_poly.entity_id
_entity_poly.type
_entity_poly.pdbx_seq_one_letter_code
_entity_poly.pdbx_strand_id
1 'polypeptide(L)'
;MRKAVSDLHDRLSYLERPLALDHFKPHPDAEFIDLSPNGCQATLLDRFWTIIGAGQEPIIGQNGITSADTQTDRGVFQCETGGTSGKPKRIRRTAESWLTSIRVIFEKFTNSAECYGILGDLGHSLAFYAAVEAQILGYRCVSVVGRSPKEQAQQFASAGIDVIYATPTQMRMLSKSHCVLENVQTVFIGGGRLDSETRVRVQSLAPNAQILQFYGAAETSFITLAEPHHDAASVGIAFPRVEIDIRNIDSDGIGDVWVKSPYVFLEYAHGHAPDTHWQDGWLTIGELGKIDDAGQLFLSGRKSRVFTVSDKTIFPEDIEQYLNAKPE
;
A
#
# COMPACT_ATOMS: atom_id res chain seq x y z
N MET A 1 8.78 8.61 -29.40
CA MET A 1 9.34 9.76 -28.65
C MET A 1 8.38 10.95 -28.54
N ARG A 2 7.98 11.65 -29.61
CA ARG A 2 7.09 12.83 -29.49
C ARG A 2 5.70 12.56 -28.87
N LYS A 3 5.11 11.38 -29.08
CA LYS A 3 3.81 10.99 -28.48
C LYS A 3 3.93 10.67 -26.98
N ALA A 4 4.94 9.89 -26.58
CA ALA A 4 5.21 9.56 -25.17
C ALA A 4 5.59 10.79 -24.32
N VAL A 5 6.34 11.74 -24.89
CA VAL A 5 6.68 13.01 -24.20
C VAL A 5 5.46 13.93 -24.08
N SER A 6 4.56 13.95 -25.07
CA SER A 6 3.27 14.65 -24.99
C SER A 6 2.38 14.03 -23.91
N ASP A 7 2.29 12.70 -23.87
CA ASP A 7 1.46 11.95 -22.92
C ASP A 7 1.97 12.11 -21.47
N LEU A 8 3.29 12.12 -21.28
CA LEU A 8 3.91 12.40 -19.98
C LEU A 8 3.68 13.85 -19.53
N HIS A 9 3.75 14.82 -20.45
CA HIS A 9 3.46 16.22 -20.16
C HIS A 9 1.99 16.45 -19.81
N ASP A 10 1.07 15.78 -20.52
CA ASP A 10 -0.37 15.84 -20.22
C ASP A 10 -0.67 15.20 -18.85
N ARG A 11 -0.08 14.05 -18.52
CA ARG A 11 -0.21 13.39 -17.21
C ARG A 11 0.43 14.18 -16.07
N LEU A 12 1.61 14.75 -16.28
CA LEU A 12 2.23 15.67 -15.32
C LEU A 12 1.39 16.92 -15.14
N SER A 13 0.84 17.50 -16.20
CA SER A 13 -0.06 18.66 -16.11
C SER A 13 -1.36 18.34 -15.36
N TYR A 14 -1.88 17.13 -15.49
CA TYR A 14 -3.05 16.63 -14.76
C TYR A 14 -2.77 16.56 -13.27
N LEU A 15 -1.57 16.08 -12.91
CA LEU A 15 -1.12 16.11 -11.54
C LEU A 15 -0.85 17.57 -11.12
N GLU A 16 0.03 18.36 -11.75
CA GLU A 16 0.48 19.73 -11.40
C GLU A 16 -0.60 20.78 -11.12
N ARG A 17 -1.84 20.59 -11.56
CA ARG A 17 -2.96 21.43 -11.12
C ARG A 17 -3.11 21.35 -9.58
N PRO A 18 -3.69 22.36 -8.92
CA PRO A 18 -4.05 22.25 -7.50
C PRO A 18 -4.77 20.92 -7.29
N LEU A 19 -4.39 20.16 -6.26
CA LEU A 19 -5.01 18.87 -5.89
C LEU A 19 -6.50 19.11 -5.61
N ALA A 20 -7.29 19.17 -6.66
CA ALA A 20 -8.72 19.40 -6.63
C ALA A 20 -9.41 18.06 -6.78
N LEU A 21 -10.52 17.92 -6.07
CA LEU A 21 -11.40 16.75 -6.14
C LEU A 21 -11.82 16.39 -7.56
N ASP A 22 -11.88 17.37 -8.45
CA ASP A 22 -12.16 17.18 -9.88
C ASP A 22 -11.16 16.26 -10.60
N HIS A 23 -9.99 15.97 -10.00
CA HIS A 23 -8.99 15.04 -10.52
C HIS A 23 -9.05 13.63 -9.90
N PHE A 24 -9.86 13.41 -8.87
CA PHE A 24 -10.06 12.07 -8.32
C PHE A 24 -11.16 11.34 -9.09
N LYS A 25 -10.85 11.03 -10.34
CA LYS A 25 -11.70 10.30 -11.28
C LYS A 25 -10.84 9.51 -12.25
N PRO A 26 -11.39 8.48 -12.93
CA PRO A 26 -10.66 7.76 -13.97
C PRO A 26 -10.27 8.72 -15.09
N HIS A 27 -9.03 8.60 -15.55
CA HIS A 27 -8.59 9.22 -16.79
C HIS A 27 -9.34 8.58 -17.97
N PRO A 28 -9.71 9.34 -19.03
CA PRO A 28 -10.46 8.80 -20.17
C PRO A 28 -9.79 7.62 -20.88
N ASP A 29 -8.46 7.58 -20.87
CA ASP A 29 -7.66 6.51 -21.51
C ASP A 29 -7.39 5.32 -20.57
N ALA A 30 -7.89 5.36 -19.32
CA ALA A 30 -7.70 4.26 -18.40
C ALA A 30 -8.49 3.02 -18.85
N GLU A 31 -7.85 1.85 -18.77
CA GLU A 31 -8.46 0.57 -19.13
C GLU A 31 -8.34 -0.41 -17.95
N PHE A 32 -9.44 -1.08 -17.59
CA PHE A 32 -9.43 -2.14 -16.58
C PHE A 32 -9.86 -3.47 -17.21
N ILE A 33 -8.90 -4.39 -17.33
CA ILE A 33 -9.09 -5.73 -17.87
C ILE A 33 -9.26 -6.70 -16.69
N ASP A 34 -10.48 -7.17 -16.49
CA ASP A 34 -10.78 -8.12 -15.42
C ASP A 34 -10.78 -9.57 -15.93
N LEU A 35 -9.74 -10.31 -15.56
CA LEU A 35 -9.62 -11.73 -15.85
C LEU A 35 -10.08 -12.60 -14.68
N SER A 36 -10.67 -12.04 -13.62
CA SER A 36 -11.22 -12.84 -12.53
C SER A 36 -12.36 -13.75 -13.00
N PRO A 37 -12.56 -14.96 -12.41
CA PRO A 37 -13.53 -15.95 -12.90
C PRO A 37 -14.99 -15.48 -13.05
N ASN A 38 -15.37 -14.30 -12.54
CA ASN A 38 -16.71 -13.72 -12.68
C ASN A 38 -16.71 -12.22 -13.06
N GLY A 39 -15.56 -11.62 -13.39
CA GLY A 39 -15.48 -10.17 -13.70
C GLY A 39 -15.89 -9.25 -12.53
N CYS A 40 -15.74 -9.73 -11.29
CA CYS A 40 -16.26 -9.03 -10.11
C CYS A 40 -15.45 -7.79 -9.75
N GLN A 41 -14.17 -7.72 -10.10
CA GLN A 41 -13.29 -6.61 -9.74
C GLN A 41 -13.62 -5.35 -10.56
N ALA A 42 -13.90 -5.49 -11.86
CA ALA A 42 -14.35 -4.37 -12.68
C ALA A 42 -15.63 -3.73 -12.11
N THR A 43 -16.56 -4.58 -11.65
CA THR A 43 -17.82 -4.13 -11.04
C THR A 43 -17.58 -3.38 -9.73
N LEU A 44 -16.66 -3.86 -8.88
CA LEU A 44 -16.29 -3.17 -7.64
C LEU A 44 -15.71 -1.78 -7.94
N LEU A 45 -14.77 -1.71 -8.88
CA LEU A 45 -14.12 -0.46 -9.26
C LEU A 45 -15.10 0.56 -9.85
N ASP A 46 -15.97 0.13 -10.77
CA ASP A 46 -17.02 0.99 -11.35
C ASP A 46 -17.99 1.51 -10.26
N ARG A 47 -18.36 0.64 -9.33
CA ARG A 47 -19.22 1.01 -8.20
C ARG A 47 -18.57 2.05 -7.31
N PHE A 48 -17.26 1.95 -7.05
CA PHE A 48 -16.53 2.99 -6.32
C PHE A 48 -16.62 4.35 -7.02
N TRP A 49 -16.29 4.41 -8.31
CA TRP A 49 -16.30 5.65 -9.08
C TRP A 49 -17.70 6.26 -9.17
N THR A 50 -18.72 5.42 -9.32
CA THR A 50 -20.12 5.85 -9.31
C THR A 50 -20.51 6.50 -7.98
N ILE A 51 -20.19 5.85 -6.85
CA ILE A 51 -20.57 6.34 -5.52
C ILE A 51 -19.85 7.65 -5.20
N ILE A 52 -18.53 7.71 -5.41
CA ILE A 52 -17.75 8.91 -5.08
C ILE A 52 -18.08 10.07 -6.03
N GLY A 53 -18.35 9.78 -7.31
CA GLY A 53 -18.79 10.77 -8.30
C GLY A 53 -20.18 11.34 -8.01
N ALA A 54 -21.03 10.58 -7.31
CA ALA A 54 -22.31 11.05 -6.80
C ALA A 54 -22.20 11.87 -5.50
N GLY A 55 -20.98 12.13 -5.00
CA GLY A 55 -20.73 12.86 -3.76
C GLY A 55 -21.02 12.04 -2.48
N GLN A 56 -21.22 10.73 -2.61
CA GLN A 56 -21.41 9.82 -1.49
C GLN A 56 -20.06 9.24 -1.04
N GLU A 57 -19.97 8.72 0.20
CA GLU A 57 -18.75 8.02 0.66
C GLU A 57 -18.78 6.53 0.29
N PRO A 58 -17.88 6.04 -0.59
CA PRO A 58 -17.69 4.62 -0.78
C PRO A 58 -17.10 3.97 0.47
N ILE A 59 -17.55 2.76 0.79
CA ILE A 59 -16.97 1.88 1.79
C ILE A 59 -16.33 0.71 1.07
N ILE A 60 -15.00 0.63 1.11
CA ILE A 60 -14.21 -0.47 0.56
C ILE A 60 -13.99 -1.50 1.65
N GLY A 61 -14.46 -2.73 1.42
CA GLY A 61 -14.32 -3.80 2.40
C GLY A 61 -14.47 -5.20 1.81
N GLN A 62 -14.37 -6.21 2.67
CA GLN A 62 -14.39 -7.63 2.27
C GLN A 62 -15.72 -8.07 1.65
N ASN A 63 -16.81 -7.36 1.97
CA ASN A 63 -18.14 -7.60 1.41
C ASN A 63 -18.39 -6.80 0.12
N GLY A 64 -17.33 -6.30 -0.51
CA GLY A 64 -17.38 -5.45 -1.69
C GLY A 64 -17.39 -3.96 -1.37
N ILE A 65 -17.69 -3.15 -2.40
CA ILE A 65 -17.73 -1.70 -2.29
C ILE A 65 -19.19 -1.25 -2.16
N THR A 66 -19.53 -0.56 -1.07
CA THR A 66 -20.89 -0.06 -0.80
C THR A 66 -20.86 1.46 -0.57
N SER A 67 -22.03 2.08 -0.38
CA SER A 67 -22.12 3.50 -0.03
C SER A 67 -22.43 3.63 1.46
N ALA A 68 -21.81 4.59 2.13
CA ALA A 68 -22.32 5.11 3.39
C ALA A 68 -23.53 6.02 3.11
N ASP A 69 -24.42 6.18 4.09
CA ASP A 69 -25.57 7.12 4.03
C ASP A 69 -25.14 8.58 4.28
N THR A 70 -23.89 8.93 3.95
CA THR A 70 -23.29 10.24 4.21
C THR A 70 -22.86 10.86 2.89
N GLN A 71 -23.24 12.12 2.68
CA GLN A 71 -22.74 12.94 1.57
C GLN A 71 -21.54 13.76 2.03
N THR A 72 -20.53 13.88 1.18
CA THR A 72 -19.36 14.71 1.45
C THR A 72 -18.93 15.51 0.23
N ASP A 73 -18.59 16.77 0.46
CA ASP A 73 -18.06 17.65 -0.58
C ASP A 73 -16.56 17.42 -0.84
N ARG A 74 -15.94 16.43 -0.18
CA ARG A 74 -14.47 16.30 -0.08
C ARG A 74 -13.89 14.97 -0.56
N GLY A 75 -14.66 14.18 -1.34
CA GLY A 75 -14.19 12.91 -1.88
C GLY A 75 -13.63 12.03 -0.77
N VAL A 76 -14.43 11.85 0.27
CA VAL A 76 -14.10 11.01 1.40
C VAL A 76 -14.55 9.59 1.09
N PHE A 77 -13.75 8.62 1.47
CA PHE A 77 -14.10 7.21 1.37
C PHE A 77 -13.59 6.46 2.59
N GLN A 78 -14.20 5.30 2.83
CA GLN A 78 -13.91 4.43 3.95
C GLN A 78 -13.16 3.19 3.50
N CYS A 79 -12.15 2.78 4.25
CA CYS A 79 -11.46 1.51 4.05
C CYS A 79 -11.62 0.64 5.31
N GLU A 80 -11.97 -0.63 5.12
CA GLU A 80 -11.84 -1.62 6.18
C GLU A 80 -10.37 -1.90 6.49
N THR A 81 -10.02 -1.91 7.78
CA THR A 81 -8.67 -2.20 8.22
C THR A 81 -8.52 -3.69 8.50
N GLY A 82 -7.48 -4.32 7.97
CA GLY A 82 -7.12 -5.70 8.30
C GLY A 82 -6.56 -5.81 9.74
N GLY A 83 -7.10 -6.73 10.53
CA GLY A 83 -6.61 -7.06 11.87
C GLY A 83 -7.17 -8.40 12.33
N THR A 84 -6.33 -9.21 13.00
CA THR A 84 -6.63 -10.59 13.40
C THR A 84 -7.51 -10.72 14.65
N SER A 85 -7.92 -9.61 15.27
CA SER A 85 -8.47 -9.60 16.63
C SER A 85 -9.95 -9.19 16.76
N GLY A 86 -10.75 -9.14 15.69
CA GLY A 86 -12.19 -8.89 15.83
C GLY A 86 -12.94 -8.43 14.58
N LYS A 87 -14.03 -7.69 14.79
CA LYS A 87 -14.80 -7.04 13.72
C LYS A 87 -13.91 -6.03 12.99
N PRO A 88 -13.95 -5.94 11.64
CA PRO A 88 -13.18 -4.96 10.89
C PRO A 88 -13.49 -3.54 11.36
N LYS A 89 -12.44 -2.75 11.66
CA LYS A 89 -12.58 -1.31 11.84
C LYS A 89 -12.71 -0.64 10.47
N ARG A 90 -13.31 0.55 10.42
CA ARG A 90 -13.36 1.37 9.21
C ARG A 90 -12.74 2.72 9.48
N ILE A 91 -11.84 3.13 8.59
CA ILE A 91 -11.23 4.45 8.61
C ILE A 91 -11.80 5.32 7.50
N ARG A 92 -11.98 6.62 7.74
CA ARG A 92 -12.27 7.64 6.70
C ARG A 92 -10.98 8.28 6.24
N ARG A 93 -10.83 8.50 4.94
CA ARG A 93 -9.71 9.23 4.35
C ARG A 93 -10.16 10.03 3.14
N THR A 94 -9.33 10.98 2.70
CA THR A 94 -9.63 11.86 1.57
C THR A 94 -9.01 11.35 0.28
N ALA A 95 -9.66 11.64 -0.84
CA ALA A 95 -9.09 11.54 -2.18
C ALA A 95 -7.72 12.24 -2.28
N GLU A 96 -7.59 13.41 -1.64
CA GLU A 96 -6.34 14.18 -1.61
C GLU A 96 -5.17 13.41 -1.01
N SER A 97 -5.39 12.60 0.04
CA SER A 97 -4.32 11.81 0.65
C SER A 97 -3.77 10.75 -0.33
N TRP A 98 -4.64 10.18 -1.17
CA TRP A 98 -4.24 9.25 -2.23
C TRP A 98 -3.60 9.96 -3.42
N LEU A 99 -4.19 11.04 -3.93
CA LEU A 99 -3.60 11.82 -5.02
C LEU A 99 -2.18 12.31 -4.68
N THR A 100 -1.97 12.70 -3.42
CA THR A 100 -0.65 13.17 -2.96
C THR A 100 0.40 12.06 -2.99
N SER A 101 0.04 10.83 -2.61
CA SER A 101 0.98 9.70 -2.64
C SER A 101 1.19 9.19 -4.06
N ILE A 102 0.12 9.13 -4.86
CA ILE A 102 0.16 8.76 -6.29
C ILE A 102 1.15 9.66 -7.04
N ARG A 103 1.09 10.97 -6.84
CA ARG A 103 2.03 11.89 -7.49
C ARG A 103 3.48 11.55 -7.16
N VAL A 104 3.79 11.34 -5.88
CA VAL A 104 5.15 11.03 -5.44
C VAL A 104 5.63 9.71 -6.06
N ILE A 105 4.77 8.69 -6.09
CA ILE A 105 5.08 7.39 -6.67
C ILE A 105 5.29 7.50 -8.18
N PHE A 106 4.40 8.19 -8.87
CA PHE A 106 4.51 8.46 -10.30
C PHE A 106 5.82 9.13 -10.66
N GLU A 107 6.12 10.27 -10.04
CA GLU A 107 7.33 11.05 -10.34
C GLU A 107 8.62 10.25 -10.13
N LYS A 108 8.65 9.36 -9.13
CA LYS A 108 9.85 8.63 -8.73
C LYS A 108 10.01 7.25 -9.35
N PHE A 109 8.93 6.52 -9.56
CA PHE A 109 8.98 5.07 -9.76
C PHE A 109 8.11 4.53 -10.90
N THR A 110 7.05 5.23 -11.29
CA THR A 110 6.06 4.70 -12.25
C THR A 110 5.79 5.62 -13.45
N ASN A 111 6.58 6.67 -13.65
CA ASN A 111 6.42 7.62 -14.77
C ASN A 111 6.55 7.00 -16.17
N SER A 112 7.20 5.85 -16.29
CA SER A 112 7.36 5.10 -17.54
C SER A 112 6.49 3.86 -17.62
N ALA A 113 5.63 3.62 -16.62
CA ALA A 113 4.72 2.48 -16.64
C ALA A 113 3.66 2.65 -17.74
N GLU A 114 3.12 1.55 -18.23
CA GLU A 114 1.96 1.53 -19.13
C GLU A 114 0.86 0.58 -18.62
N CYS A 115 1.24 -0.43 -17.82
CA CYS A 115 0.35 -1.48 -17.36
C CYS A 115 0.60 -1.93 -15.91
N TYR A 116 -0.46 -1.92 -15.10
CA TYR A 116 -0.46 -2.36 -13.70
C TYR A 116 -1.06 -3.77 -13.57
N GLY A 117 -0.48 -4.61 -12.71
CA GLY A 117 -0.97 -5.94 -12.39
C GLY A 117 -1.65 -5.99 -11.01
N ILE A 118 -2.88 -6.50 -10.96
CA ILE A 118 -3.66 -6.61 -9.72
C ILE A 118 -3.81 -8.08 -9.31
N LEU A 119 -3.15 -8.44 -8.21
CA LEU A 119 -3.18 -9.79 -7.63
C LEU A 119 -4.26 -9.97 -6.56
N GLY A 120 -4.61 -8.90 -5.84
CA GLY A 120 -5.50 -8.95 -4.68
C GLY A 120 -6.91 -8.47 -5.00
N ASP A 121 -7.87 -8.88 -4.17
CA ASP A 121 -9.25 -8.41 -4.25
C ASP A 121 -9.34 -6.91 -3.93
N LEU A 122 -10.13 -6.17 -4.72
CA LEU A 122 -10.33 -4.73 -4.59
C LEU A 122 -11.13 -4.32 -3.34
N GLY A 123 -11.67 -5.26 -2.57
CA GLY A 123 -12.15 -5.04 -1.21
C GLY A 123 -11.01 -4.78 -0.20
N HIS A 124 -9.75 -4.98 -0.59
CA HIS A 124 -8.58 -4.67 0.22
C HIS A 124 -7.84 -3.44 -0.30
N SER A 125 -7.47 -2.54 0.63
CA SER A 125 -6.90 -1.23 0.32
C SER A 125 -5.62 -1.27 -0.53
N LEU A 126 -4.78 -2.30 -0.39
CA LEU A 126 -3.53 -2.41 -1.17
C LEU A 126 -3.79 -2.59 -2.68
N ALA A 127 -4.57 -3.60 -3.03
CA ALA A 127 -4.94 -3.86 -4.42
C ALA A 127 -5.81 -2.73 -4.98
N PHE A 128 -6.70 -2.20 -4.13
CA PHE A 128 -7.56 -1.08 -4.48
C PHE A 128 -6.76 0.20 -4.80
N TYR A 129 -5.73 0.51 -4.00
CA TYR A 129 -4.84 1.64 -4.26
C TYR A 129 -4.16 1.52 -5.63
N ALA A 130 -3.60 0.36 -5.96
CA ALA A 130 -2.94 0.12 -7.23
C ALA A 130 -3.89 0.29 -8.43
N ALA A 131 -5.13 -0.19 -8.30
CA ALA A 131 -6.14 0.00 -9.33
C ALA A 131 -6.52 1.48 -9.48
N VAL A 132 -6.73 2.21 -8.38
CA VAL A 132 -7.06 3.64 -8.42
C VAL A 132 -5.91 4.48 -8.97
N GLU A 133 -4.66 4.18 -8.61
CA GLU A 133 -3.48 4.81 -9.18
C GLU A 133 -3.46 4.66 -10.71
N ALA A 134 -3.58 3.42 -11.22
CA ALA A 134 -3.60 3.16 -12.65
C ALA A 134 -4.75 3.92 -13.36
N GLN A 135 -5.94 3.94 -12.76
CA GLN A 135 -7.10 4.63 -13.33
C GLN A 135 -6.92 6.14 -13.38
N ILE A 136 -6.41 6.76 -12.30
CA ILE A 136 -6.18 8.20 -12.24
C ILE A 136 -5.09 8.62 -13.22
N LEU A 137 -4.04 7.80 -13.36
CA LEU A 137 -2.94 8.10 -14.27
C LEU A 137 -3.29 7.85 -15.73
N GLY A 138 -4.31 7.05 -16.05
CA GLY A 138 -4.65 6.68 -17.44
C GLY A 138 -3.86 5.50 -17.96
N TYR A 139 -3.58 4.54 -17.09
CA TYR A 139 -2.89 3.31 -17.42
C TYR A 139 -3.83 2.12 -17.54
N ARG A 140 -3.35 1.11 -18.25
CA ARG A 140 -4.02 -0.18 -18.30
C ARG A 140 -3.81 -0.91 -16.99
N CYS A 141 -4.82 -1.64 -16.53
CA CYS A 141 -4.80 -2.39 -15.29
C CYS A 141 -5.36 -3.78 -15.54
N VAL A 142 -4.62 -4.83 -15.17
CA VAL A 142 -5.02 -6.24 -15.41
C VAL A 142 -5.21 -6.96 -14.08
N SER A 143 -6.46 -7.32 -13.79
CA SER A 143 -6.83 -8.11 -12.62
C SER A 143 -6.81 -9.60 -12.92
N VAL A 144 -6.12 -10.37 -12.07
CA VAL A 144 -6.03 -11.84 -12.12
C VAL A 144 -6.51 -12.48 -10.82
N VAL A 145 -7.37 -11.78 -10.09
CA VAL A 145 -7.91 -12.20 -8.80
C VAL A 145 -8.64 -13.54 -8.94
N GLY A 146 -8.42 -14.45 -7.98
CA GLY A 146 -9.06 -15.77 -7.94
C GLY A 146 -8.45 -16.81 -8.89
N ARG A 147 -7.45 -16.46 -9.70
CA ARG A 147 -6.69 -17.41 -10.52
C ARG A 147 -5.58 -18.11 -9.74
N SER A 148 -5.14 -19.27 -10.21
CA SER A 148 -3.98 -19.95 -9.62
C SER A 148 -2.69 -19.13 -9.81
N PRO A 149 -1.68 -19.23 -8.93
CA PRO A 149 -0.43 -18.46 -9.06
C PRO A 149 0.28 -18.65 -10.41
N LYS A 150 0.16 -19.84 -11.01
CA LYS A 150 0.72 -20.13 -12.33
C LYS A 150 0.00 -19.34 -13.43
N GLU A 151 -1.33 -19.35 -13.42
CA GLU A 151 -2.12 -18.58 -14.39
C GLU A 151 -1.93 -17.09 -14.19
N GLN A 152 -1.86 -16.61 -12.95
CA GLN A 152 -1.60 -15.20 -12.63
C GLN A 152 -0.29 -14.74 -13.29
N ALA A 153 0.81 -15.48 -13.09
CA ALA A 153 2.09 -15.15 -13.69
C ALA A 153 2.07 -15.21 -15.22
N GLN A 154 1.41 -16.21 -15.81
CA GLN A 154 1.26 -16.33 -17.26
C GLN A 154 0.47 -15.16 -17.87
N GLN A 155 -0.60 -14.71 -17.21
CA GLN A 155 -1.38 -13.56 -17.67
C GLN A 155 -0.59 -12.26 -17.52
N PHE A 156 0.17 -12.10 -16.44
CA PHE A 156 1.04 -10.94 -16.28
C PHE A 156 2.16 -10.89 -17.32
N ALA A 157 2.81 -12.01 -17.61
CA ALA A 157 3.79 -12.09 -18.68
C ALA A 157 3.17 -11.75 -20.05
N SER A 158 2.01 -12.31 -20.35
CA SER A 158 1.32 -12.08 -21.63
C SER A 158 0.83 -10.63 -21.79
N ALA A 159 0.39 -10.01 -20.70
CA ALA A 159 -0.06 -8.62 -20.69
C ALA A 159 1.11 -7.62 -20.68
N GLY A 160 2.33 -8.04 -20.33
CA GLY A 160 3.47 -7.14 -20.18
C GLY A 160 3.26 -6.13 -19.06
N ILE A 161 3.07 -6.61 -17.83
CA ILE A 161 2.91 -5.77 -16.63
C ILE A 161 4.22 -5.04 -16.31
N ASP A 162 4.13 -3.76 -15.96
CA ASP A 162 5.25 -2.92 -15.51
C ASP A 162 5.29 -2.78 -13.98
N VAL A 163 4.12 -2.65 -13.34
CA VAL A 163 4.00 -2.32 -11.92
C VAL A 163 3.13 -3.33 -11.19
N ILE A 164 3.60 -3.81 -10.03
CA ILE A 164 2.85 -4.70 -9.15
C ILE A 164 2.87 -4.16 -7.72
N TYR A 165 1.70 -4.11 -7.08
CA TYR A 165 1.56 -3.95 -5.62
C TYR A 165 1.13 -5.27 -5.01
N ALA A 166 1.85 -5.74 -3.99
CA ALA A 166 1.60 -7.05 -3.41
C ALA A 166 2.05 -7.17 -1.96
N THR A 167 1.53 -8.18 -1.27
CA THR A 167 2.07 -8.64 0.02
C THR A 167 3.25 -9.60 -0.20
N PRO A 168 4.14 -9.77 0.79
CA PRO A 168 5.18 -10.80 0.73
C PRO A 168 4.62 -12.20 0.44
N THR A 169 3.45 -12.53 1.00
CA THR A 169 2.77 -13.81 0.75
C THR A 169 2.35 -13.98 -0.70
N GLN A 170 1.69 -12.98 -1.28
CA GLN A 170 1.29 -13.02 -2.70
C GLN A 170 2.51 -13.19 -3.61
N MET A 171 3.59 -12.46 -3.35
CA MET A 171 4.80 -12.56 -4.13
C MET A 171 5.50 -13.92 -3.99
N ARG A 172 5.53 -14.50 -2.79
CA ARG A 172 6.05 -15.86 -2.55
C ARG A 172 5.22 -16.93 -3.24
N MET A 173 3.91 -16.74 -3.36
CA MET A 173 3.04 -17.64 -4.11
C MET A 173 3.28 -17.51 -5.61
N LEU A 174 3.36 -16.27 -6.12
CA LEU A 174 3.59 -15.98 -7.53
C LEU A 174 4.96 -16.51 -8.01
N SER A 175 6.00 -16.42 -7.17
CA SER A 175 7.34 -16.92 -7.49
C SER A 175 7.41 -18.44 -7.67
N LYS A 176 6.43 -19.21 -7.15
CA LYS A 176 6.33 -20.66 -7.37
C LYS A 176 5.83 -21.03 -8.78
N SER A 177 5.42 -20.05 -9.59
CA SER A 177 5.00 -20.28 -10.97
C SER A 177 6.14 -20.68 -11.91
N HIS A 178 7.39 -20.33 -11.55
CA HIS A 178 8.58 -20.43 -12.40
C HIS A 178 8.46 -19.69 -13.75
N CYS A 179 7.52 -18.75 -13.87
CA CYS A 179 7.48 -17.79 -14.97
C CYS A 179 8.52 -16.68 -14.73
N VAL A 180 8.92 -15.98 -15.80
CA VAL A 180 9.75 -14.77 -15.71
C VAL A 180 8.92 -13.59 -16.21
N LEU A 181 8.86 -12.53 -15.41
CA LEU A 181 8.14 -11.30 -15.67
C LEU A 181 9.15 -10.21 -16.06
N GLU A 182 9.76 -10.35 -17.23
CA GLU A 182 10.86 -9.48 -17.69
C GLU A 182 10.45 -8.00 -17.85
N ASN A 183 9.19 -7.74 -18.14
CA ASN A 183 8.68 -6.38 -18.34
C ASN A 183 8.47 -5.62 -17.02
N VAL A 184 8.33 -6.32 -15.89
CA VAL A 184 8.06 -5.68 -14.61
C VAL A 184 9.26 -4.84 -14.20
N GLN A 185 9.03 -3.52 -14.05
CA GLN A 185 10.05 -2.54 -13.65
C GLN A 185 9.98 -2.22 -12.16
N THR A 186 8.79 -2.29 -11.55
CA THR A 186 8.60 -1.90 -10.15
C THR A 186 7.69 -2.87 -9.41
N VAL A 187 8.15 -3.37 -8.26
CA VAL A 187 7.34 -4.17 -7.34
C VAL A 187 7.29 -3.49 -5.98
N PHE A 188 6.12 -2.99 -5.61
CA PHE A 188 5.83 -2.46 -4.29
C PHE A 188 5.33 -3.57 -3.37
N ILE A 189 6.07 -3.83 -2.30
CA ILE A 189 5.75 -4.87 -1.31
C ILE A 189 5.42 -4.23 0.03
N GLY A 190 4.25 -4.55 0.59
CA GLY A 190 3.86 -4.07 1.92
C GLY A 190 2.79 -4.92 2.59
N GLY A 191 2.32 -4.49 3.76
CA GLY A 191 1.35 -5.23 4.57
C GLY A 191 1.94 -6.43 5.33
N GLY A 192 3.26 -6.61 5.30
CA GLY A 192 3.98 -7.64 6.05
C GLY A 192 5.50 -7.50 5.90
N ARG A 193 6.24 -8.27 6.69
CA ARG A 193 7.71 -8.29 6.61
C ARG A 193 8.17 -9.01 5.35
N LEU A 194 9.10 -8.39 4.61
CA LEU A 194 9.76 -9.01 3.47
C LEU A 194 11.08 -9.66 3.90
N ASP A 195 11.09 -10.98 4.02
CA ASP A 195 12.31 -11.74 4.31
C ASP A 195 13.25 -11.81 3.08
N SER A 196 14.53 -12.08 3.34
CA SER A 196 15.59 -12.12 2.31
C SER A 196 15.35 -13.21 1.27
N GLU A 197 14.84 -14.37 1.68
CA GLU A 197 14.52 -15.47 0.77
C GLU A 197 13.44 -15.07 -0.24
N THR A 198 12.37 -14.42 0.25
CA THR A 198 11.29 -13.90 -0.60
C THR A 198 11.80 -12.82 -1.53
N ARG A 199 12.65 -11.90 -1.04
CA ARG A 199 13.26 -10.87 -1.89
C ARG A 199 14.04 -11.50 -3.05
N VAL A 200 14.85 -12.52 -2.79
CA VAL A 200 15.59 -13.25 -3.85
C VAL A 200 14.63 -13.92 -4.82
N ARG A 201 13.59 -14.60 -4.33
CA ARG A 201 12.59 -15.25 -5.20
C ARG A 201 11.83 -14.26 -6.07
N VAL A 202 11.52 -13.07 -5.54
CA VAL A 202 10.88 -11.99 -6.30
C VAL A 202 11.84 -11.43 -7.35
N GLN A 203 13.11 -11.23 -7.01
CA GLN A 203 14.10 -10.76 -7.99
C GLN A 203 14.27 -11.77 -9.13
N SER A 204 14.27 -13.08 -8.84
CA SER A 204 14.32 -14.11 -9.89
C SER A 204 13.05 -14.14 -10.76
N LEU A 205 11.88 -13.87 -10.18
CA LEU A 205 10.62 -13.78 -10.90
C LEU A 205 10.57 -12.54 -11.82
N ALA A 206 11.06 -11.39 -11.35
CA ALA A 206 11.06 -10.11 -12.05
C ALA A 206 12.48 -9.52 -12.08
N PRO A 207 13.37 -10.03 -12.96
CA PRO A 207 14.80 -9.74 -12.92
C PRO A 207 15.15 -8.27 -13.13
N ASN A 208 14.31 -7.53 -13.85
CA ASN A 208 14.53 -6.11 -14.16
C ASN A 208 13.86 -5.17 -13.13
N ALA A 209 13.14 -5.70 -12.15
CA ALA A 209 12.36 -4.89 -11.24
C ALA A 209 13.19 -4.29 -10.11
N GLN A 210 12.89 -3.04 -9.76
CA GLN A 210 13.21 -2.48 -8.46
C GLN A 210 12.20 -2.99 -7.43
N ILE A 211 12.69 -3.74 -6.43
CA ILE A 211 11.86 -4.26 -5.33
C ILE A 211 11.86 -3.25 -4.18
N LEU A 212 10.73 -2.57 -4.02
CA LEU A 212 10.50 -1.52 -3.05
C LEU A 212 9.62 -2.03 -1.92
N GLN A 213 10.12 -2.04 -0.69
CA GLN A 213 9.30 -2.40 0.47
C GLN A 213 8.77 -1.12 1.12
N PHE A 214 7.47 -0.93 1.17
CA PHE A 214 6.87 0.18 1.89
C PHE A 214 6.31 -0.30 3.22
N TYR A 215 6.32 0.59 4.22
CA TYR A 215 5.64 0.36 5.48
C TYR A 215 4.66 1.48 5.80
N GLY A 216 3.54 1.05 6.37
CA GLY A 216 2.48 1.89 6.89
C GLY A 216 1.25 1.03 7.19
N ALA A 217 0.18 1.69 7.61
CA ALA A 217 -1.06 1.05 8.03
C ALA A 217 -2.25 1.67 7.28
N ALA A 218 -3.45 1.13 7.49
CA ALA A 218 -4.65 1.76 6.96
C ALA A 218 -4.78 3.20 7.48
N GLU A 219 -4.42 3.47 8.72
CA GLU A 219 -4.49 4.79 9.34
C GLU A 219 -3.46 5.79 8.78
N THR A 220 -2.31 5.32 8.29
CA THR A 220 -1.15 6.17 7.93
C THR A 220 -0.78 6.16 6.44
N SER A 221 -1.31 5.18 5.69
CA SER A 221 -0.94 4.89 4.30
C SER A 221 0.55 4.57 4.14
N PHE A 222 1.37 5.51 3.65
CA PHE A 222 2.82 5.35 3.54
C PHE A 222 3.51 6.11 4.69
N ILE A 223 4.33 5.41 5.47
CA ILE A 223 5.23 6.01 6.48
C ILE A 223 6.66 6.00 5.94
N THR A 224 7.13 4.83 5.49
CA THR A 224 8.50 4.64 4.99
C THR A 224 8.55 3.86 3.68
N LEU A 225 9.69 3.95 3.00
CA LEU A 225 10.03 3.16 1.83
C LEU A 225 11.49 2.69 1.91
N ALA A 226 11.70 1.38 1.73
CA ALA A 226 13.00 0.75 1.68
C ALA A 226 13.33 0.30 0.25
N GLU A 227 14.41 0.87 -0.28
CA GLU A 227 15.06 0.43 -1.52
C GLU A 227 16.08 -0.70 -1.26
N PRO A 228 16.52 -1.45 -2.30
CA PRO A 228 17.41 -2.61 -2.13
C PRO A 228 18.74 -2.36 -1.40
N HIS A 229 19.23 -1.13 -1.36
CA HIS A 229 20.48 -0.77 -0.69
C HIS A 229 20.32 -0.45 0.81
N HIS A 230 19.09 -0.33 1.31
CA HIS A 230 18.80 -0.16 2.73
C HIS A 230 18.96 -1.46 3.51
N ASP A 231 19.10 -1.34 4.83
CA ASP A 231 19.19 -2.49 5.73
C ASP A 231 17.92 -3.36 5.62
N ALA A 232 18.08 -4.67 5.43
CA ALA A 232 16.97 -5.61 5.31
C ALA A 232 16.14 -5.77 6.60
N ALA A 233 16.68 -5.37 7.75
CA ALA A 233 15.96 -5.32 9.02
C ALA A 233 15.19 -4.01 9.21
N SER A 234 15.51 -2.96 8.43
CA SER A 234 14.77 -1.70 8.43
C SER A 234 13.47 -1.81 7.62
N VAL A 235 12.49 -0.99 7.95
CA VAL A 235 11.31 -0.73 7.10
C VAL A 235 11.52 0.46 6.15
N GLY A 236 12.74 0.97 6.06
CA GLY A 236 13.16 2.03 5.16
C GLY A 236 13.25 3.40 5.82
N ILE A 237 13.42 4.41 4.98
CA ILE A 237 13.47 5.83 5.39
C ILE A 237 12.10 6.47 5.23
N ALA A 238 11.89 7.63 5.86
CA ALA A 238 10.66 8.40 5.73
C ALA A 238 10.26 8.58 4.26
N PHE A 239 9.02 8.22 3.94
CA PHE A 239 8.44 8.44 2.62
C PHE A 239 8.34 9.97 2.37
N PRO A 240 8.44 10.47 1.13
CA PRO A 240 8.42 11.91 0.89
C PRO A 240 7.22 12.59 1.55
N ARG A 241 7.44 13.75 2.19
CA ARG A 241 6.44 14.50 2.98
C ARG A 241 5.97 13.83 4.28
N VAL A 242 6.63 12.75 4.71
CA VAL A 242 6.43 12.15 6.03
C VAL A 242 7.51 12.65 6.98
N GLU A 243 7.09 13.14 8.14
CA GLU A 243 7.96 13.38 9.29
C GLU A 243 7.74 12.26 10.31
N ILE A 244 8.82 11.74 10.88
CA ILE A 244 8.79 10.69 11.90
C ILE A 244 9.51 11.21 13.14
N ASP A 245 8.87 11.05 14.30
CA ASP A 245 9.39 11.46 15.61
C ASP A 245 9.29 10.27 16.57
N ILE A 246 10.39 9.96 17.27
CA ILE A 246 10.44 8.86 18.23
C ILE A 246 10.33 9.46 19.63
N ARG A 247 9.20 9.22 20.30
CA ARG A 247 8.90 9.78 21.63
C ARG A 247 8.98 8.72 22.72
N ASN A 248 9.07 9.16 23.98
CA ASN A 248 9.08 8.28 25.15
C ASN A 248 10.12 7.15 25.05
N ILE A 249 11.34 7.51 24.63
CA ILE A 249 12.45 6.59 24.39
C ILE A 249 12.87 5.92 25.70
N ASP A 250 12.98 4.59 25.69
CA ASP A 250 13.47 3.78 26.80
C ASP A 250 15.00 3.66 26.84
N SER A 251 15.51 2.82 27.76
CA SER A 251 16.96 2.60 27.91
C SER A 251 17.62 1.88 26.73
N ASP A 252 16.84 1.18 25.91
CA ASP A 252 17.31 0.44 24.72
C ASP A 252 17.20 1.28 23.44
N GLY A 253 16.77 2.54 23.57
CA GLY A 253 16.60 3.48 22.46
C GLY A 253 15.30 3.25 21.67
N ILE A 254 14.37 2.46 22.20
CA ILE A 254 13.08 2.17 21.56
C ILE A 254 12.04 3.16 22.10
N GLY A 255 11.24 3.75 21.22
CA GLY A 255 10.17 4.67 21.62
C GLY A 255 8.91 4.51 20.79
N ASP A 256 7.89 5.29 21.13
CA ASP A 256 6.65 5.40 20.39
C ASP A 256 6.93 6.08 19.03
N VAL A 257 6.52 5.45 17.93
CA VAL A 257 6.61 6.02 16.59
C VAL A 257 5.44 6.99 16.38
N TRP A 258 5.77 8.27 16.19
CA TRP A 258 4.82 9.32 15.81
C TRP A 258 5.08 9.77 14.38
N VAL A 259 4.00 10.00 13.64
CA VAL A 259 4.05 10.34 12.23
C VAL A 259 3.23 11.60 11.97
N LYS A 260 3.80 12.55 11.24
CA LYS A 260 3.07 13.69 10.67
C LYS A 260 3.20 13.64 9.16
N SER A 261 2.06 13.57 8.48
CA SER A 261 2.04 13.21 7.06
C SER A 261 0.73 13.67 6.41
N PRO A 262 0.72 14.05 5.12
CA PRO A 262 -0.51 14.33 4.37
C PRO A 262 -1.30 13.05 4.01
N TYR A 263 -0.78 11.86 4.31
CA TYR A 263 -1.37 10.58 3.93
C TYR A 263 -2.27 9.94 5.00
N VAL A 264 -2.23 10.51 6.21
CA VAL A 264 -2.98 10.01 7.37
C VAL A 264 -4.49 10.08 7.11
N PHE A 265 -5.20 9.11 7.68
CA PHE A 265 -6.65 9.08 7.73
C PHE A 265 -7.23 10.29 8.47
N LEU A 266 -8.54 10.52 8.32
CA LEU A 266 -9.27 11.53 9.08
C LEU A 266 -9.59 11.02 10.49
N GLU A 267 -10.25 9.86 10.55
CA GLU A 267 -10.78 9.28 11.79
C GLU A 267 -11.28 7.85 11.54
N TYR A 268 -11.66 7.15 12.61
CA TYR A 268 -12.43 5.91 12.50
C TYR A 268 -13.92 6.20 12.30
N ALA A 269 -14.50 5.72 11.20
CA ALA A 269 -15.95 5.69 11.00
C ALA A 269 -16.64 4.59 11.80
N HIS A 270 -15.93 3.48 12.05
CA HIS A 270 -16.43 2.37 12.83
C HIS A 270 -15.31 1.67 13.59
N GLY A 271 -15.56 1.37 14.87
CA GLY A 271 -14.54 0.85 15.78
C GLY A 271 -13.55 1.93 16.22
N HIS A 272 -12.54 1.53 16.96
CA HIS A 272 -11.40 2.37 17.36
C HIS A 272 -10.22 1.46 17.68
N ALA A 273 -9.01 2.02 17.69
CA ALA A 273 -7.82 1.36 18.24
C ALA A 273 -7.34 2.16 19.46
N PRO A 274 -7.20 1.53 20.65
CA PRO A 274 -6.82 2.23 21.87
C PRO A 274 -5.49 2.97 21.78
N ASP A 275 -4.54 2.43 21.03
CA ASP A 275 -3.20 3.01 20.88
C ASP A 275 -3.12 4.09 19.79
N THR A 276 -4.25 4.47 19.19
CA THR A 276 -4.30 5.53 18.17
C THR A 276 -4.58 6.88 18.77
N HIS A 277 -3.61 7.79 18.69
CA HIS A 277 -3.68 9.11 19.31
C HIS A 277 -3.19 10.21 18.37
N TRP A 278 -3.88 11.35 18.43
CA TRP A 278 -3.49 12.58 17.76
C TRP A 278 -2.93 13.57 18.77
N GLN A 279 -1.82 14.22 18.43
CA GLN A 279 -1.22 15.30 19.23
C GLN A 279 -0.53 16.31 18.31
N ASP A 280 -1.00 17.55 18.29
CA ASP A 280 -0.37 18.66 17.55
C ASP A 280 -0.09 18.35 16.06
N GLY A 281 -1.02 17.63 15.42
CA GLY A 281 -0.91 17.20 14.01
C GLY A 281 -0.08 15.93 13.79
N TRP A 282 0.47 15.34 14.85
CA TRP A 282 1.13 14.03 14.83
C TRP A 282 0.13 12.93 15.17
N LEU A 283 0.31 11.77 14.56
CA LEU A 283 -0.45 10.55 14.76
C LEU A 283 0.49 9.44 15.24
N THR A 284 0.13 8.74 16.30
CA THR A 284 0.68 7.42 16.61
C THR A 284 -0.42 6.38 16.51
N ILE A 285 -0.04 5.15 16.16
CA ILE A 285 -0.94 3.99 16.09
C ILE A 285 -0.45 2.83 17.01
N GLY A 286 0.43 3.14 17.96
CA GLY A 286 0.95 2.17 18.93
C GLY A 286 2.13 1.34 18.44
N GLU A 287 2.83 1.79 17.41
CA GLU A 287 4.04 1.13 16.90
C GLU A 287 5.26 1.62 17.69
N LEU A 288 6.15 0.70 18.02
CA LEU A 288 7.40 0.94 18.73
C LEU A 288 8.57 0.76 17.79
N GLY A 289 9.57 1.62 17.90
CA GLY A 289 10.75 1.53 17.05
C GLY A 289 11.81 2.58 17.36
N LYS A 290 12.82 2.63 16.49
CA LYS A 290 13.94 3.56 16.57
C LYS A 290 14.41 3.94 15.17
N ILE A 291 15.07 5.08 15.06
CA ILE A 291 15.69 5.57 13.81
C ILE A 291 17.21 5.55 14.01
N ASP A 292 17.94 5.02 13.03
CA ASP A 292 19.41 5.04 13.04
C ASP A 292 19.99 6.36 12.50
N ASP A 293 21.32 6.49 12.53
CA ASP A 293 22.03 7.67 12.04
C ASP A 293 21.87 7.88 10.51
N ALA A 294 21.44 6.85 9.77
CA ALA A 294 21.13 6.93 8.34
C ALA A 294 19.66 7.30 8.06
N GLY A 295 18.85 7.54 9.09
CA GLY A 295 17.43 7.88 8.97
C GLY A 295 16.52 6.68 8.69
N GLN A 296 17.02 5.46 8.85
CA GLN A 296 16.27 4.23 8.64
C GLN A 296 15.46 3.86 9.88
N LEU A 297 14.17 3.60 9.70
CA LEU A 297 13.27 3.17 10.77
C LEU A 297 13.38 1.66 10.99
N PHE A 298 13.54 1.25 12.24
CA PHE A 298 13.50 -0.14 12.70
C PHE A 298 12.31 -0.30 13.65
N LEU A 299 11.39 -1.20 13.33
CA LEU A 299 10.25 -1.50 14.17
C LEU A 299 10.59 -2.61 15.15
N SER A 300 10.20 -2.41 16.41
CA SER A 300 10.33 -3.39 17.49
C SER A 300 9.03 -4.16 17.72
N GLY A 301 7.87 -3.58 17.39
CA GLY A 301 6.58 -4.24 17.51
C GLY A 301 5.47 -3.29 17.94
N ARG A 302 4.33 -3.85 18.39
CA ARG A 302 3.19 -3.05 18.87
C ARG A 302 3.13 -2.97 20.38
N LYS A 303 2.89 -1.77 20.90
CA LYS A 303 2.77 -1.48 22.35
C LYS A 303 1.77 -2.40 23.06
N SER A 304 0.62 -2.67 22.45
CA SER A 304 -0.40 -3.57 22.99
C SER A 304 -0.05 -5.07 22.94
N ARG A 305 1.04 -5.45 22.25
CA ARG A 305 1.52 -6.83 22.15
C ARG A 305 2.72 -7.10 23.06
N VAL A 306 3.40 -6.07 23.55
CA VAL A 306 4.55 -6.21 24.45
C VAL A 306 4.11 -6.78 25.79
N PHE A 307 4.88 -7.74 26.30
CA PHE A 307 4.65 -8.31 27.63
C PHE A 307 5.96 -8.54 28.37
N THR A 308 5.90 -8.72 29.69
CA THR A 308 7.08 -8.91 30.54
C THR A 308 7.21 -10.36 30.98
N VAL A 309 8.40 -10.94 30.86
CA VAL A 309 8.75 -12.25 31.42
C VAL A 309 10.03 -12.12 32.25
N SER A 310 9.96 -12.44 33.54
CA SER A 310 11.11 -12.37 34.46
C SER A 310 11.84 -11.02 34.38
N ASP A 311 11.07 -9.93 34.48
CA ASP A 311 11.54 -8.53 34.41
C ASP A 311 12.17 -8.11 33.07
N LYS A 312 12.04 -8.93 32.01
CA LYS A 312 12.45 -8.59 30.65
C LYS A 312 11.24 -8.24 29.80
N THR A 313 11.35 -7.13 29.09
CA THR A 313 10.42 -6.76 28.02
C THR A 313 10.57 -7.73 26.85
N ILE A 314 9.48 -8.35 26.45
CA ILE A 314 9.43 -9.32 25.35
C ILE A 314 8.55 -8.75 24.24
N PHE A 315 9.11 -8.69 23.03
CA PHE A 315 8.42 -8.36 21.81
C PHE A 315 8.04 -9.66 21.08
N PRO A 316 6.74 -9.97 20.89
CA PRO A 316 6.34 -11.15 20.14
C PRO A 316 6.95 -11.23 18.74
N GLU A 317 7.17 -10.08 18.11
CA GLU A 317 7.77 -9.95 16.79
C GLU A 317 9.19 -10.54 16.73
N ASP A 318 9.97 -10.43 17.82
CA ASP A 318 11.31 -11.05 17.92
C ASP A 318 11.20 -12.58 17.95
N ILE A 319 10.20 -13.12 18.64
CA ILE A 319 9.93 -14.55 18.72
C ILE A 319 9.47 -15.08 17.36
N GLU A 320 8.53 -14.39 16.71
CA GLU A 320 8.04 -14.73 15.38
C GLU A 320 9.18 -14.69 14.36
N GLN A 321 10.07 -13.69 14.43
CA GLN A 321 11.27 -13.62 13.58
C GLN A 321 12.17 -14.83 13.79
N TYR A 322 12.44 -15.18 15.05
CA TYR A 322 13.28 -16.34 15.38
C TYR A 322 12.68 -17.65 14.88
N LEU A 323 11.36 -17.83 15.00
CA LEU A 323 10.65 -19.03 14.53
C LEU A 323 10.63 -19.12 13.01
N ASN A 324 10.32 -18.03 12.30
CA ASN A 324 10.27 -17.99 10.85
C ASN A 324 11.65 -18.17 10.18
N ALA A 325 12.74 -17.87 10.89
CA ALA A 325 14.10 -18.06 10.40
C ALA A 325 14.59 -19.51 10.47
N LYS A 326 13.84 -20.40 11.15
CA LYS A 326 14.19 -21.83 11.17
C LYS A 326 13.64 -22.52 9.93
N PRO A 327 14.45 -23.33 9.23
CA PRO A 327 13.92 -24.27 8.24
C PRO A 327 12.92 -25.22 8.93
N GLU A 328 11.85 -25.60 8.22
CA GLU A 328 11.02 -26.75 8.61
C GLU A 328 11.85 -28.03 8.77
#